data_AF-A0A7J5ZI25-F1
#
_entry.id   AF-A0A7J5ZI25-F1
#
_cell.length_a   1.000
_cell.length_b   1.000
_cell.length_c   1.000
_cell.angle_alpha   90.00
_cell.angle_beta   90.00
_cell.angle_gamma   90.00
#
_symmetry.space_group_name_H-M   'P 1'
#
loop_
_entity.id
_entity.type
_entity.pdbx_description
1 polymer ?
#
loop_
_entity_poly.entity_id
_entity_poly.type
_entity_poly.pdbx_seq_one_letter_code
_entity_poly.pdbx_strand_id
1 'polypeptide(L)'
;MHLTCMKEKRNVLEQSRVFKTISDVHKSAVDQALKSETGHLDLFIRFLLGLSLESNQKLLHDLVTHTGSISQSGKGDTVQYIKKKISEDPPTEKALNLFHCLNELGDNSLVEEIQRYLKSGTQSGLSSSQWSALVFVLLTSAEDLEEFDLSKYISTDKIRDEILVKVMPVIAASRKAIIRCDTIQERGWRALASVLRSETSNLRELHLTVDTLDLTQNNIGDSGVKRLSALLENPQCEVKNLKLRGCGVSDEGCAALTSVLRSNPSHLRELNLSENKLRDSGVKSLSAVLENPLCKLEILKFCYCDISDEGCAALTSALRSNPSHLRELNLSGNKIGVSGRKSLSALENDEHYKLQRLR
;
A
#
# COMPACT_ATOMS: atom_id res chain seq x y z
N MET A 1 4.55 -22.55 -19.30
CA MET A 1 4.40 -22.90 -17.86
C MET A 1 4.42 -24.43 -17.74
N HIS A 2 5.47 -25.01 -17.17
CA HIS A 2 5.47 -26.43 -16.84
C HIS A 2 4.68 -26.62 -15.53
N LEU A 3 3.41 -27.04 -15.63
CA LEU A 3 2.64 -27.54 -14.49
C LEU A 3 3.24 -28.89 -14.06
N THR A 4 4.27 -28.84 -13.22
CA THR A 4 4.96 -30.06 -12.75
C THR A 4 4.28 -30.57 -11.48
N CYS A 5 3.05 -31.09 -11.59
CA CYS A 5 2.40 -31.83 -10.49
C CYS A 5 3.01 -33.22 -10.25
N MET A 6 3.90 -33.68 -11.13
CA MET A 6 4.27 -35.10 -11.21
C MET A 6 5.50 -35.52 -10.40
N LYS A 7 6.20 -34.62 -9.70
CA LYS A 7 7.40 -35.02 -8.95
C LYS A 7 7.11 -35.73 -7.62
N GLU A 8 5.92 -35.57 -7.03
CA GLU A 8 5.64 -36.12 -5.68
C GLU A 8 4.48 -37.13 -5.60
N LYS A 9 3.79 -37.46 -6.72
CA LYS A 9 2.57 -38.29 -6.70
C LYS A 9 1.52 -37.84 -5.66
N ARG A 10 1.47 -36.53 -5.34
CA ARG A 10 0.46 -35.96 -4.43
C ARG A 10 -0.70 -35.39 -5.25
N ASN A 11 -1.92 -35.62 -4.77
CA ASN A 11 -3.10 -34.99 -5.36
C ASN A 11 -3.05 -33.48 -5.13
N VAL A 12 -3.38 -32.71 -6.17
CA VAL A 12 -3.43 -31.23 -6.11
C VAL A 12 -4.52 -30.73 -5.16
N LEU A 13 -5.58 -31.52 -5.01
CA LEU A 13 -6.68 -31.28 -4.09
C LEU A 13 -6.71 -32.38 -3.03
N GLU A 14 -6.93 -32.01 -1.78
CA GLU A 14 -7.16 -32.98 -0.70
C GLU A 14 -8.42 -33.81 -1.01
N GLN A 15 -8.26 -35.14 -1.10
CA GLN A 15 -9.37 -36.07 -1.29
C GLN A 15 -9.96 -36.45 0.07
N SER A 16 -10.86 -35.61 0.59
CA SER A 16 -11.58 -35.90 1.86
C SER A 16 -13.08 -36.16 1.67
N ARG A 17 -13.61 -36.08 0.43
CA ARG A 17 -15.04 -36.19 0.15
C ARG A 17 -15.37 -37.02 -1.07
N VAL A 18 -16.50 -37.72 -1.02
CA VAL A 18 -17.12 -38.38 -2.17
C VAL A 18 -17.76 -37.30 -3.05
N PHE A 19 -17.13 -36.99 -4.19
CA PHE A 19 -17.67 -36.06 -5.18
C PHE A 19 -18.77 -36.74 -5.98
N LYS A 20 -19.99 -36.19 -5.95
CA LYS A 20 -21.12 -36.72 -6.73
C LYS A 20 -21.29 -35.98 -8.05
N THR A 21 -20.89 -34.71 -8.09
CA THR A 21 -21.00 -33.84 -9.26
C THR A 21 -19.70 -33.08 -9.51
N ILE A 22 -19.52 -32.59 -10.74
CA ILE A 22 -18.40 -31.71 -11.08
C ILE A 22 -18.45 -30.39 -10.28
N SER A 23 -19.65 -29.92 -9.91
CA SER A 23 -19.81 -28.75 -9.05
C SER A 23 -19.24 -28.99 -7.64
N ASP A 24 -19.35 -30.22 -7.11
CA ASP A 24 -18.76 -30.55 -5.81
C ASP A 24 -17.23 -30.49 -5.85
N VAL A 25 -16.63 -30.90 -6.97
CA VAL A 25 -15.19 -30.78 -7.22
C VAL A 25 -14.79 -29.31 -7.27
N HIS A 26 -15.51 -28.49 -8.04
CA HIS A 26 -15.23 -27.05 -8.14
C HIS A 26 -15.34 -26.34 -6.79
N LYS A 27 -16.42 -26.59 -6.02
CA LYS A 27 -16.63 -25.99 -4.70
C LYS A 27 -15.49 -26.34 -3.74
N SER A 28 -15.08 -27.61 -3.72
CA SER A 28 -13.93 -28.06 -2.93
C SER A 28 -12.62 -27.38 -3.35
N ALA A 29 -12.38 -27.26 -4.67
CA ALA A 29 -11.20 -26.58 -5.18
C ALA A 29 -11.18 -25.11 -4.74
N VAL A 30 -12.29 -24.39 -4.93
CA VAL A 30 -12.46 -22.99 -4.49
C VAL A 30 -12.15 -22.86 -2.99
N ASP A 31 -12.71 -23.72 -2.14
CA ASP A 31 -12.45 -23.69 -0.70
C ASP A 31 -10.98 -23.91 -0.37
N GLN A 32 -10.30 -24.80 -1.09
CA GLN A 32 -8.87 -25.08 -0.87
C GLN A 32 -7.99 -23.90 -1.31
N ALA A 33 -8.26 -23.23 -2.43
CA ALA A 33 -7.50 -22.02 -2.79
C ALA A 33 -7.75 -20.84 -1.86
N LEU A 34 -8.97 -20.69 -1.34
CA LEU A 34 -9.26 -19.66 -0.36
C LEU A 34 -8.50 -19.88 0.96
N LYS A 35 -8.25 -21.14 1.34
CA LYS A 35 -7.43 -21.50 2.50
C LYS A 35 -5.92 -21.43 2.25
N SER A 36 -5.50 -21.47 0.99
CA SER A 36 -4.09 -21.49 0.61
C SER A 36 -3.41 -20.15 0.88
N GLU A 37 -2.34 -20.14 1.68
CA GLU A 37 -1.59 -18.92 2.01
C GLU A 37 -0.77 -18.38 0.82
N THR A 38 -0.26 -19.27 -0.05
CA THR A 38 0.71 -18.88 -1.10
C THR A 38 0.08 -18.63 -2.46
N GLY A 39 -1.25 -18.77 -2.60
CA GLY A 39 -1.97 -18.59 -3.87
C GLY A 39 -1.60 -19.62 -4.95
N HIS A 40 -0.84 -20.67 -4.64
CA HIS A 40 -0.37 -21.66 -5.61
C HIS A 40 -1.50 -22.40 -6.35
N LEU A 41 -2.71 -22.42 -5.77
CA LEU A 41 -3.90 -23.04 -6.38
C LEU A 41 -4.69 -22.06 -7.26
N ASP A 42 -4.35 -20.77 -7.27
CA ASP A 42 -5.18 -19.75 -7.91
C ASP A 42 -5.26 -19.98 -9.43
N LEU A 43 -4.11 -20.17 -10.07
CA LEU A 43 -4.05 -20.50 -11.50
C LEU A 43 -4.63 -21.88 -11.80
N PHE A 44 -4.39 -22.86 -10.92
CA PHE A 44 -4.91 -24.22 -11.08
C PHE A 44 -6.44 -24.22 -11.16
N ILE A 45 -7.11 -23.44 -10.30
CA ILE A 45 -8.57 -23.37 -10.29
C ILE A 45 -9.10 -22.67 -11.52
N ARG A 46 -8.47 -21.57 -11.97
CA ARG A 46 -8.87 -20.91 -13.22
C ARG A 46 -8.84 -21.90 -14.38
N PHE A 47 -7.74 -22.66 -14.49
CA PHE A 47 -7.59 -23.69 -15.50
C PHE A 47 -8.63 -24.81 -15.37
N LEU A 48 -8.85 -25.32 -14.15
CA LEU A 48 -9.85 -26.37 -13.87
C LEU A 48 -11.25 -25.92 -14.29
N LEU A 49 -11.65 -24.70 -13.93
CA LEU A 49 -12.96 -24.14 -14.26
C LEU A 49 -13.12 -23.89 -15.77
N GLY A 50 -12.07 -23.38 -16.42
CA GLY A 50 -12.04 -23.21 -17.87
C GLY A 50 -12.17 -24.54 -18.61
N LEU A 51 -11.48 -25.60 -18.18
CA LEU A 51 -11.61 -26.94 -18.76
C LEU A 51 -13.03 -27.52 -18.62
N SER A 52 -13.75 -27.15 -17.56
CA SER A 52 -15.11 -27.60 -17.30
C SER A 52 -16.18 -26.91 -18.15
N LEU A 53 -15.82 -25.93 -18.99
CA LEU A 53 -16.72 -25.36 -19.99
C LEU A 53 -17.13 -26.40 -21.03
N GLU A 54 -18.37 -26.36 -21.49
CA GLU A 54 -18.89 -27.29 -22.51
C GLU A 54 -18.07 -27.27 -23.82
N SER A 55 -17.54 -26.10 -24.20
CA SER A 55 -16.64 -25.96 -25.35
C SER A 55 -15.37 -26.81 -25.21
N ASN A 56 -14.87 -26.95 -23.98
CA ASN A 56 -13.63 -27.66 -23.67
C ASN A 56 -13.89 -29.11 -23.27
N GLN A 57 -15.08 -29.44 -22.76
CA GLN A 57 -15.48 -30.81 -22.51
C GLN A 57 -15.54 -31.66 -23.79
N LYS A 58 -15.92 -31.06 -24.94
CA LYS A 58 -15.85 -31.77 -26.22
C LYS A 58 -14.42 -32.19 -26.58
N LEU A 59 -13.44 -31.33 -26.32
CA LEU A 59 -12.01 -31.62 -26.53
C LEU A 59 -11.48 -32.68 -25.57
N LEU A 60 -12.03 -32.74 -24.35
CA LEU A 60 -11.67 -33.74 -23.34
C LEU A 60 -12.38 -35.08 -23.56
N HIS A 61 -13.56 -35.09 -24.17
CA HIS A 61 -14.32 -36.31 -24.46
C HIS A 61 -13.56 -37.25 -25.42
N ASP A 62 -12.81 -36.69 -26.38
CA ASP A 62 -11.96 -37.47 -27.29
C ASP A 62 -10.73 -38.06 -26.57
N LEU A 63 -10.32 -37.48 -25.43
CA LEU A 63 -9.19 -37.93 -24.60
C LEU A 63 -9.61 -38.85 -23.44
N VAL A 64 -10.86 -38.75 -22.98
CA VAL A 64 -11.40 -39.45 -21.80
C VAL A 64 -12.56 -40.32 -22.26
N THR A 65 -12.25 -41.54 -22.71
CA THR A 65 -13.21 -42.46 -23.33
C THR A 65 -14.25 -43.04 -22.36
N HIS A 66 -14.20 -42.74 -21.06
CA HIS A 66 -15.13 -43.24 -20.06
C HIS A 66 -15.42 -42.17 -19.01
N THR A 67 -16.60 -41.57 -19.03
CA THR A 67 -17.34 -41.26 -17.79
C THR A 67 -18.79 -40.90 -18.11
N GLY A 68 -19.72 -41.63 -17.50
CA GLY A 68 -21.15 -41.49 -17.72
C GLY A 68 -21.66 -40.10 -17.37
N SER A 69 -22.58 -39.60 -18.21
CA SER A 69 -23.63 -38.61 -17.92
C SER A 69 -23.38 -37.73 -16.68
N ILE A 70 -22.36 -36.88 -16.73
CA ILE A 70 -22.19 -35.81 -15.74
C ILE A 70 -23.25 -34.75 -16.08
N SER A 71 -24.20 -34.52 -15.19
CA SER A 71 -25.32 -33.60 -15.46
C SER A 71 -24.81 -32.18 -15.74
N GLN A 72 -25.26 -31.62 -16.85
CA GLN A 72 -24.95 -30.27 -17.36
C GLN A 72 -25.40 -29.10 -16.44
N SER A 73 -26.02 -29.40 -15.28
CA SER A 73 -26.54 -28.40 -14.33
C SER A 73 -25.50 -27.79 -13.38
N GLY A 74 -24.26 -28.30 -13.35
CA GLY A 74 -23.26 -27.92 -12.34
C GLY A 74 -22.62 -26.54 -12.49
N LYS A 75 -22.70 -25.92 -13.68
CA LYS A 75 -22.12 -24.58 -13.93
C LYS A 75 -22.79 -23.51 -13.07
N GLY A 76 -24.12 -23.45 -13.11
CA GLY A 76 -24.90 -22.45 -12.36
C GLY A 76 -24.63 -22.52 -10.86
N ASP A 77 -24.62 -23.74 -10.31
CA ASP A 77 -24.30 -23.98 -8.89
C ASP A 77 -22.89 -23.52 -8.51
N THR A 78 -21.92 -23.72 -9.41
CA THR A 78 -20.53 -23.27 -9.20
C THR A 78 -20.43 -21.74 -9.23
N VAL A 79 -21.06 -21.10 -10.20
CA VAL A 79 -21.12 -19.63 -10.32
C VAL A 79 -21.76 -19.00 -9.08
N GLN A 80 -22.91 -19.51 -8.64
CA GLN A 80 -23.59 -19.00 -7.45
C GLN A 80 -22.75 -19.20 -6.18
N TYR A 81 -22.04 -20.33 -6.09
CA TYR A 81 -21.11 -20.56 -4.99
C TYR A 81 -19.96 -19.55 -4.97
N ILE A 82 -19.34 -19.27 -6.11
CA ILE A 82 -18.25 -18.29 -6.21
C ILE A 82 -18.76 -16.89 -5.85
N LYS A 83 -19.93 -16.49 -6.35
CA LYS A 83 -20.56 -15.20 -5.99
C LYS A 83 -20.81 -15.09 -4.48
N LYS A 84 -21.30 -16.18 -3.87
CA LYS A 84 -21.44 -16.25 -2.40
C LYS A 84 -20.08 -16.08 -1.71
N LYS A 85 -19.02 -16.75 -2.17
CA LYS A 85 -17.67 -16.59 -1.62
C LYS A 85 -17.11 -15.18 -1.77
N ILE A 86 -17.42 -14.48 -2.86
CA ILE A 86 -17.06 -13.06 -3.01
C ILE A 86 -17.83 -12.18 -2.01
N SER A 87 -19.12 -12.48 -1.77
CA SER A 87 -19.94 -11.75 -0.79
C SER A 87 -19.53 -11.98 0.67
N GLU A 88 -18.79 -13.06 0.95
CA GLU A 88 -18.17 -13.33 2.26
C GLU A 88 -16.93 -12.44 2.53
N ASP A 89 -16.62 -11.49 1.64
CA ASP A 89 -15.55 -10.51 1.75
C ASP A 89 -14.14 -11.08 1.98
N PRO A 90 -13.65 -11.95 1.06
CA PRO A 90 -12.32 -12.52 1.19
C PRO A 90 -11.24 -11.44 0.93
N PRO A 91 -9.98 -11.69 1.36
CA PRO A 91 -8.86 -10.80 1.05
C PRO A 91 -8.77 -10.45 -0.44
N THR A 92 -8.28 -9.25 -0.76
CA THR A 92 -8.30 -8.68 -2.12
C THR A 92 -7.75 -9.63 -3.18
N GLU A 93 -6.59 -10.25 -2.94
CA GLU A 93 -5.96 -11.20 -3.87
C GLU A 93 -6.86 -12.42 -4.14
N LYS A 94 -7.53 -12.92 -3.11
CA LYS A 94 -8.48 -14.03 -3.20
C LYS A 94 -9.74 -13.61 -3.94
N ALA A 95 -10.27 -12.43 -3.65
CA ALA A 95 -11.41 -11.88 -4.37
C ALA A 95 -11.10 -11.74 -5.87
N LEU A 96 -9.94 -11.17 -6.21
CA LEU A 96 -9.47 -11.06 -7.60
C LEU A 96 -9.39 -12.42 -8.29
N ASN A 97 -8.84 -13.43 -7.60
CA ASN A 97 -8.81 -14.79 -8.13
C ASN A 97 -10.22 -15.34 -8.40
N LEU A 98 -11.19 -15.11 -7.51
CA LEU A 98 -12.58 -15.52 -7.71
C LEU A 98 -13.25 -14.79 -8.88
N PHE A 99 -12.95 -13.51 -9.11
CA PHE A 99 -13.43 -12.80 -10.30
C PHE A 99 -12.84 -13.37 -11.59
N HIS A 100 -11.55 -13.71 -11.61
CA HIS A 100 -10.99 -14.46 -12.73
C HIS A 100 -11.70 -15.79 -12.94
N CYS A 101 -12.02 -16.53 -11.88
CA CYS A 101 -12.79 -17.77 -11.97
C CYS A 101 -14.18 -17.57 -12.58
N LEU A 102 -14.89 -16.49 -12.23
CA LEU A 102 -16.17 -16.14 -12.85
C LEU A 102 -16.00 -15.82 -14.34
N ASN A 103 -14.96 -15.07 -14.69
CA ASN A 103 -14.64 -14.74 -16.09
C ASN A 103 -14.32 -15.98 -16.92
N GLU A 104 -13.56 -16.94 -16.37
CA GLU A 104 -13.31 -18.25 -17.02
C GLU A 104 -14.61 -19.05 -17.21
N LEU A 105 -15.58 -18.93 -16.30
CA LEU A 105 -16.91 -19.53 -16.44
C LEU A 105 -17.82 -18.73 -17.39
N GLY A 106 -17.36 -17.61 -17.94
CA GLY A 106 -18.14 -16.72 -18.79
C GLY A 106 -19.27 -15.99 -18.05
N ASP A 107 -19.17 -15.84 -16.73
CA ASP A 107 -20.10 -15.02 -15.94
C ASP A 107 -19.48 -13.65 -15.65
N ASN A 108 -19.97 -12.63 -16.34
CA ASN A 108 -19.51 -11.24 -16.19
C ASN A 108 -20.54 -10.36 -15.47
N SER A 109 -21.55 -10.94 -14.81
CA SER A 109 -22.71 -10.16 -14.36
C SER A 109 -22.35 -9.08 -13.32
N LEU A 110 -21.41 -9.39 -12.41
CA LEU A 110 -20.92 -8.44 -11.40
C LEU A 110 -20.02 -7.35 -12.03
N VAL A 111 -19.26 -7.71 -13.06
CA VAL A 111 -18.44 -6.77 -13.82
C VAL A 111 -19.32 -5.80 -14.61
N GLU A 112 -20.34 -6.31 -15.29
CA GLU A 112 -21.31 -5.50 -16.03
C GLU A 112 -22.10 -4.57 -15.11
N GLU A 113 -22.39 -4.99 -13.88
CA GLU A 113 -23.00 -4.12 -12.85
C GLU A 113 -22.10 -2.92 -12.51
N ILE A 114 -20.81 -3.15 -12.26
CA ILE A 114 -19.86 -2.08 -12.01
C ILE A 114 -19.65 -1.20 -13.25
N GLN A 115 -19.53 -1.79 -14.43
CA GLN A 115 -19.40 -1.00 -15.66
C GLN A 115 -20.62 -0.11 -15.91
N ARG A 116 -21.83 -0.58 -15.58
CA ARG A 116 -23.05 0.26 -15.60
C ARG A 116 -22.98 1.38 -14.58
N TYR A 117 -22.55 1.08 -13.35
CA TYR A 117 -22.32 2.08 -12.30
C TYR A 117 -21.33 3.17 -12.75
N LEU A 118 -20.20 2.76 -13.35
CA LEU A 118 -19.19 3.68 -13.88
C LEU A 118 -19.73 4.58 -14.99
N LYS A 119 -20.65 4.08 -15.83
CA LYS A 119 -21.31 4.84 -16.90
C LYS A 119 -22.41 5.77 -16.40
N SER A 120 -23.12 5.39 -15.32
CA SER A 120 -24.23 6.18 -14.80
C SER A 120 -23.79 7.40 -13.99
N GLY A 121 -22.52 7.43 -13.55
CA GLY A 121 -21.98 8.54 -12.76
C GLY A 121 -22.61 8.70 -11.38
N THR A 122 -23.39 7.71 -10.94
CA THR A 122 -24.11 7.76 -9.67
C THR A 122 -23.13 7.55 -8.52
N GLN A 123 -23.06 8.49 -7.58
CA GLN A 123 -22.16 8.38 -6.42
C GLN A 123 -22.80 7.67 -5.22
N SER A 124 -23.51 6.56 -5.47
CA SER A 124 -23.99 5.70 -4.39
C SER A 124 -22.85 4.84 -3.86
N GLY A 125 -22.69 4.73 -2.54
CA GLY A 125 -21.62 3.95 -1.94
C GLY A 125 -21.60 2.49 -2.43
N LEU A 126 -20.42 2.01 -2.83
CA LEU A 126 -20.20 0.63 -3.27
C LEU A 126 -20.15 -0.34 -2.08
N SER A 127 -20.74 -1.51 -2.24
CA SER A 127 -20.59 -2.64 -1.31
C SER A 127 -19.18 -3.25 -1.39
N SER A 128 -18.83 -4.11 -0.43
CA SER A 128 -17.50 -4.73 -0.39
C SER A 128 -17.19 -5.60 -1.62
N SER A 129 -18.17 -6.34 -2.12
CA SER A 129 -18.05 -7.14 -3.34
C SER A 129 -17.98 -6.27 -4.59
N GLN A 130 -18.70 -5.15 -4.61
CA GLN A 130 -18.65 -4.15 -5.67
C GLN A 130 -17.28 -3.45 -5.75
N TRP A 131 -16.64 -3.15 -4.61
CA TRP A 131 -15.25 -2.68 -4.58
C TRP A 131 -14.28 -3.70 -5.16
N SER A 132 -14.42 -4.99 -4.79
CA SER A 132 -13.59 -6.04 -5.37
C SER A 132 -13.80 -6.18 -6.88
N ALA A 133 -15.05 -6.04 -7.35
CA ALA A 133 -15.38 -6.03 -8.78
C ALA A 133 -14.76 -4.82 -9.49
N LEU A 134 -14.81 -3.63 -8.89
CA LEU A 134 -14.16 -2.43 -9.44
C LEU A 134 -12.65 -2.62 -9.57
N VAL A 135 -12.00 -3.14 -8.53
CA VAL A 135 -10.55 -3.43 -8.54
C VAL A 135 -10.21 -4.43 -9.65
N PHE A 136 -11.02 -5.48 -9.81
CA PHE A 136 -10.87 -6.42 -10.92
C PHE A 136 -10.98 -5.74 -12.28
N VAL A 137 -12.02 -4.91 -12.51
CA VAL A 137 -12.24 -4.21 -13.78
C VAL A 137 -11.08 -3.28 -14.11
N LEU A 138 -10.58 -2.52 -13.13
CA LEU A 138 -9.48 -1.59 -13.35
C LEU A 138 -8.17 -2.32 -13.69
N LEU A 139 -7.88 -3.44 -13.01
CA LEU A 139 -6.66 -4.21 -13.26
C LEU A 139 -6.69 -5.07 -14.53
N THR A 140 -7.88 -5.38 -15.05
CA THR A 140 -8.06 -6.22 -16.25
C THR A 140 -8.37 -5.41 -17.50
N SER A 141 -8.44 -4.07 -17.38
CA SER A 141 -8.58 -3.19 -18.53
C SER A 141 -7.34 -3.31 -19.43
N ALA A 142 -7.52 -3.20 -20.75
CA ALA A 142 -6.42 -3.30 -21.71
C ALA A 142 -5.52 -2.06 -21.75
N GLU A 143 -5.90 -0.99 -21.05
CA GLU A 143 -5.17 0.27 -20.99
C GLU A 143 -4.29 0.32 -19.74
N ASP A 144 -3.09 0.87 -19.89
CA ASP A 144 -2.21 1.15 -18.76
C ASP A 144 -2.89 2.16 -17.82
N LEU A 145 -2.86 1.87 -16.52
CA LEU A 145 -3.46 2.74 -15.50
C LEU A 145 -2.59 3.98 -15.26
N GLU A 146 -2.71 5.00 -16.10
CA GLU A 146 -1.91 6.22 -15.89
C GLU A 146 -2.31 6.99 -14.65
N GLU A 147 -3.61 7.10 -14.37
CA GLU A 147 -4.11 7.80 -13.19
C GLU A 147 -5.28 7.06 -12.54
N PHE A 148 -5.12 6.73 -11.26
CA PHE A 148 -6.20 6.28 -10.40
C PHE A 148 -6.58 7.38 -9.39
N ASP A 149 -7.80 7.89 -9.46
CA ASP A 149 -8.32 8.87 -8.51
C ASP A 149 -9.45 8.25 -7.70
N LEU A 150 -9.17 7.96 -6.42
CA LEU A 150 -10.13 7.32 -5.51
C LEU A 150 -11.36 8.18 -5.25
N SER A 151 -11.24 9.50 -5.35
CA SER A 151 -12.36 10.42 -5.15
C SER A 151 -13.41 10.35 -6.26
N LYS A 152 -13.10 9.71 -7.40
CA LYS A 152 -14.09 9.41 -8.46
C LYS A 152 -15.10 8.34 -8.03
N TYR A 153 -14.78 7.54 -7.01
CA TYR A 153 -15.58 6.37 -6.60
C TYR A 153 -16.20 6.51 -5.21
N ILE A 154 -15.78 7.49 -4.43
CA ILE A 154 -16.25 7.70 -3.06
C ILE A 154 -16.64 9.16 -2.85
N SER A 155 -17.78 9.38 -2.20
CA SER A 155 -18.37 10.72 -1.98
C SER A 155 -17.96 11.33 -0.63
N THR A 156 -17.07 10.67 0.11
CA THR A 156 -16.68 11.05 1.47
C THR A 156 -15.18 10.87 1.67
N ASP A 157 -14.55 11.82 2.35
CA ASP A 157 -13.14 11.71 2.75
C ASP A 157 -12.93 10.68 3.87
N LYS A 158 -14.00 10.20 4.49
CA LYS A 158 -13.98 9.10 5.48
C LYS A 158 -13.88 7.75 4.78
N ILE A 159 -12.69 7.45 4.27
CA ILE A 159 -12.40 6.17 3.65
C ILE A 159 -12.14 5.14 4.73
N ARG A 160 -12.93 4.07 4.74
CA ARG A 160 -12.67 2.92 5.61
C ARG A 160 -11.39 2.23 5.18
N ASP A 161 -10.59 1.81 6.16
CA ASP A 161 -9.30 1.17 5.94
C ASP A 161 -9.41 -0.10 5.06
N GLU A 162 -10.53 -0.82 5.15
CA GLU A 162 -10.77 -2.01 4.32
C GLU A 162 -10.88 -1.65 2.82
N ILE A 163 -11.47 -0.51 2.49
CA ILE A 163 -11.57 -0.02 1.11
C ILE A 163 -10.19 0.37 0.60
N LEU A 164 -9.43 1.10 1.42
CA LEU A 164 -8.08 1.53 1.06
C LEU A 164 -7.18 0.32 0.76
N VAL A 165 -7.20 -0.69 1.64
CA VAL A 165 -6.47 -1.96 1.43
C VAL A 165 -6.95 -2.69 0.17
N LYS A 166 -8.24 -2.68 -0.14
CA LYS A 166 -8.79 -3.28 -1.37
C LYS A 166 -8.27 -2.64 -2.64
N VAL A 167 -8.10 -1.32 -2.67
CA VAL A 167 -7.65 -0.60 -3.86
C VAL A 167 -6.11 -0.57 -4.01
N MET A 168 -5.35 -1.10 -3.04
CA MET A 168 -3.88 -1.11 -3.11
C MET A 168 -3.30 -1.77 -4.36
N PRO A 169 -3.83 -2.89 -4.88
CA PRO A 169 -3.36 -3.43 -6.16
C PRO A 169 -3.52 -2.46 -7.33
N VAL A 170 -4.62 -1.69 -7.36
CA VAL A 170 -4.86 -0.66 -8.39
C VAL A 170 -3.86 0.50 -8.22
N ILE A 171 -3.64 0.96 -6.98
CA ILE A 171 -2.64 1.98 -6.67
C ILE A 171 -1.25 1.51 -7.11
N ALA A 172 -0.89 0.25 -6.82
CA ALA A 172 0.40 -0.32 -7.18
C ALA A 172 0.60 -0.46 -8.69
N ALA A 173 -0.47 -0.76 -9.44
CA ALA A 173 -0.46 -0.89 -10.89
C ALA A 173 -0.49 0.47 -11.61
N SER A 174 -0.98 1.52 -10.94
CA SER A 174 -1.10 2.84 -11.53
C SER A 174 0.23 3.61 -11.54
N ARG A 175 0.47 4.42 -12.57
CA ARG A 175 1.61 5.35 -12.57
C ARG A 175 1.40 6.48 -11.57
N LYS A 176 0.19 7.05 -11.56
CA LYS A 176 -0.24 8.10 -10.63
C LYS A 176 -1.46 7.65 -9.82
N ALA A 177 -1.47 7.91 -8.52
CA ALA A 177 -2.63 7.68 -7.67
C ALA A 177 -3.01 8.94 -6.87
N ILE A 178 -4.31 9.23 -6.76
CA ILE A 178 -4.87 10.34 -5.98
C ILE A 178 -5.76 9.76 -4.90
N ILE A 179 -5.39 10.03 -3.64
CA ILE A 179 -6.05 9.51 -2.44
C ILE A 179 -6.33 10.72 -1.53
N ARG A 180 -7.61 11.01 -1.31
CA ARG A 180 -8.07 12.03 -0.36
C ARG A 180 -8.73 11.31 0.81
N CYS A 181 -8.17 11.43 2.00
CA CYS A 181 -8.68 10.76 3.19
C CYS A 181 -8.42 11.60 4.44
N ASP A 182 -9.41 11.69 5.31
CA ASP A 182 -9.25 12.37 6.60
C ASP A 182 -8.50 11.49 7.62
N THR A 183 -8.69 10.17 7.52
CA THR A 183 -8.18 9.18 8.46
C THR A 183 -7.75 7.91 7.73
N ILE A 184 -6.50 7.49 7.94
CA ILE A 184 -6.00 6.17 7.55
C ILE A 184 -5.51 5.48 8.82
N GLN A 185 -5.95 4.24 9.01
CA GLN A 185 -5.52 3.42 10.14
C GLN A 185 -4.27 2.63 9.79
N GLU A 186 -3.72 1.93 10.78
CA GLU A 186 -2.47 1.19 10.66
C GLU A 186 -2.43 0.19 9.48
N ARG A 187 -3.55 -0.46 9.13
CA ARG A 187 -3.53 -1.45 8.04
C ARG A 187 -3.42 -0.77 6.67
N GLY A 188 -4.13 0.34 6.45
CA GLY A 188 -4.00 1.15 5.25
C GLY A 188 -2.59 1.70 5.08
N TRP A 189 -1.97 2.20 6.17
CA TRP A 189 -0.57 2.65 6.12
C TRP A 189 0.41 1.52 5.83
N ARG A 190 0.23 0.36 6.47
CA ARG A 190 1.04 -0.83 6.20
C ARG A 190 0.92 -1.28 4.75
N ALA A 191 -0.30 -1.24 4.19
CA ALA A 191 -0.53 -1.62 2.81
C ALA A 191 0.10 -0.62 1.83
N LEU A 192 -0.04 0.69 2.10
CA LEU A 192 0.64 1.72 1.32
C LEU A 192 2.18 1.58 1.39
N ALA A 193 2.71 1.31 2.58
CA ALA A 193 4.14 1.05 2.77
C ALA A 193 4.62 -0.16 1.93
N SER A 194 3.79 -1.20 1.84
CA SER A 194 4.07 -2.36 0.99
C SER A 194 4.15 -1.96 -0.49
N VAL A 195 3.23 -1.11 -0.95
CA VAL A 195 3.26 -0.57 -2.32
C VAL A 195 4.53 0.26 -2.56
N LEU A 196 4.87 1.16 -1.64
CA LEU A 196 6.06 2.02 -1.75
C LEU A 196 7.38 1.23 -1.73
N ARG A 197 7.43 0.11 -0.99
CA ARG A 197 8.61 -0.77 -0.94
C ARG A 197 8.72 -1.67 -2.16
N SER A 198 7.60 -2.01 -2.80
CA SER A 198 7.59 -2.99 -3.90
C SER A 198 8.31 -2.46 -5.15
N GLU A 199 9.29 -3.22 -5.63
CA GLU A 199 9.97 -2.92 -6.90
C GLU A 199 9.05 -3.11 -8.11
N THR A 200 8.04 -3.97 -8.00
CA THR A 200 7.05 -4.23 -9.05
C THR A 200 5.95 -3.18 -9.13
N SER A 201 5.92 -2.21 -8.21
CA SER A 201 4.96 -1.11 -8.28
C SER A 201 5.33 -0.10 -9.36
N ASN A 202 4.35 0.19 -10.22
CA ASN A 202 4.40 1.21 -11.25
C ASN A 202 4.24 2.63 -10.70
N LEU A 203 3.86 2.77 -9.42
CA LEU A 203 3.59 4.05 -8.78
C LEU A 203 4.83 4.96 -8.81
N ARG A 204 4.68 6.10 -9.48
CA ARG A 204 5.66 7.19 -9.58
C ARG A 204 5.18 8.45 -8.89
N GLU A 205 3.87 8.72 -8.97
CA GLU A 205 3.24 9.90 -8.40
C GLU A 205 2.12 9.48 -7.47
N LEU A 206 2.12 9.97 -6.23
CA LEU A 206 1.04 9.74 -5.29
C LEU A 206 0.62 11.10 -4.73
N HIS A 207 -0.65 11.44 -4.90
CA HIS A 207 -1.25 12.66 -4.39
C HIS A 207 -2.09 12.27 -3.19
N LEU A 208 -1.54 12.49 -2.00
CA LEU A 208 -2.18 12.12 -0.75
C LEU A 208 -2.55 13.39 0.01
N THR A 209 -3.84 13.59 0.26
CA THR A 209 -4.32 14.67 1.12
C THR A 209 -4.67 14.06 2.48
N VAL A 210 -3.73 14.14 3.42
CA VAL A 210 -3.87 13.73 4.83
C VAL A 210 -3.17 14.71 5.76
N ASP A 211 -3.70 14.92 6.96
CA ASP A 211 -3.01 15.72 7.98
C ASP A 211 -1.76 14.99 8.54
N THR A 212 -1.86 13.67 8.72
CA THR A 212 -0.79 12.85 9.30
C THR A 212 -0.50 11.65 8.41
N LEU A 213 0.74 11.53 7.96
CA LEU A 213 1.28 10.38 7.26
C LEU A 213 2.17 9.60 8.24
N ASP A 214 1.69 8.44 8.69
CA ASP A 214 2.38 7.61 9.69
C ASP A 214 2.77 6.25 9.12
N LEU A 215 4.06 6.10 8.77
CA LEU A 215 4.63 4.84 8.30
C LEU A 215 5.50 4.17 9.36
N THR A 216 5.39 4.58 10.63
CA THR A 216 6.20 4.06 11.74
C THR A 216 6.31 2.53 11.72
N GLN A 217 7.54 2.02 11.80
CA GLN A 217 7.89 0.59 11.84
C GLN A 217 7.49 -0.21 10.56
N ASN A 218 7.33 0.44 9.40
CA ASN A 218 7.01 -0.26 8.14
C ASN A 218 8.22 -0.52 7.22
N ASN A 219 9.45 -0.28 7.69
CA ASN A 219 10.71 -0.59 6.98
C ASN A 219 10.67 -0.28 5.46
N ILE A 220 10.28 0.94 5.09
CA ILE A 220 10.19 1.36 3.68
C ILE A 220 11.57 1.56 3.04
N GLY A 221 12.62 1.75 3.86
CA GLY A 221 13.99 1.97 3.41
C GLY A 221 14.17 3.25 2.61
N ASP A 222 15.39 3.48 2.11
CA ASP A 222 15.72 4.69 1.35
C ASP A 222 15.00 4.74 -0.01
N SER A 223 14.78 3.59 -0.65
CA SER A 223 14.02 3.51 -1.90
C SER A 223 12.56 3.91 -1.71
N GLY A 224 11.93 3.46 -0.62
CA GLY A 224 10.58 3.87 -0.25
C GLY A 224 10.51 5.35 0.12
N VAL A 225 11.52 5.89 0.82
CA VAL A 225 11.60 7.33 1.10
C VAL A 225 11.80 8.15 -0.17
N LYS A 226 12.55 7.67 -1.16
CA LYS A 226 12.65 8.35 -2.47
C LYS A 226 11.30 8.44 -3.18
N ARG A 227 10.50 7.36 -3.19
CA ARG A 227 9.13 7.38 -3.73
C ARG A 227 8.21 8.29 -2.92
N LEU A 228 8.33 8.27 -1.59
CA LEU A 228 7.62 9.19 -0.70
C LEU A 228 8.03 10.65 -0.92
N SER A 229 9.29 10.90 -1.27
CA SER A 229 9.78 12.25 -1.56
C SER A 229 9.10 12.78 -2.81
N ALA A 230 8.95 11.97 -3.87
CA ALA A 230 8.15 12.35 -5.04
C ALA A 230 6.68 12.68 -4.70
N LEU A 231 6.09 12.07 -3.66
CA LEU A 231 4.77 12.47 -3.14
C LEU A 231 4.80 13.89 -2.54
N LEU A 232 5.81 14.19 -1.72
CA LEU A 232 5.93 15.47 -1.03
C LEU A 232 6.31 16.63 -1.98
N GLU A 233 6.79 16.34 -3.20
CA GLU A 233 7.08 17.35 -4.24
C GLU A 233 5.83 18.04 -4.76
N ASN A 234 4.66 17.38 -4.69
CA ASN A 234 3.41 17.98 -5.15
C ASN A 234 3.05 19.20 -4.26
N PRO A 235 2.90 20.41 -4.82
CA PRO A 235 2.50 21.61 -4.07
C PRO A 235 1.14 21.51 -3.37
N GLN A 236 0.27 20.60 -3.80
CA GLN A 236 -1.02 20.31 -3.18
C GLN A 236 -0.94 19.28 -2.03
N CYS A 237 0.26 18.76 -1.74
CA CYS A 237 0.48 17.86 -0.62
C CYS A 237 0.50 18.66 0.69
N GLU A 238 -0.54 18.50 1.51
CA GLU A 238 -0.73 19.27 2.75
C GLU A 238 -0.37 18.48 4.01
N VAL A 239 0.52 17.49 3.92
CA VAL A 239 0.95 16.67 5.06
C VAL A 239 1.58 17.55 6.14
N LYS A 240 0.95 17.60 7.33
CA LYS A 240 1.42 18.37 8.48
C LYS A 240 2.32 17.54 9.38
N ASN A 241 2.06 16.25 9.52
CA ASN A 241 2.83 15.37 10.39
C ASN A 241 3.37 14.18 9.59
N LEU A 242 4.68 14.09 9.46
CA LEU A 242 5.38 12.98 8.79
C LEU A 242 6.11 12.13 9.83
N LYS A 243 5.64 10.89 10.00
CA LYS A 243 6.21 9.94 10.98
C LYS A 243 6.81 8.74 10.24
N LEU A 244 8.12 8.65 10.31
CA LEU A 244 8.96 7.64 9.69
C LEU A 244 9.82 6.90 10.73
N ARG A 245 9.35 6.81 11.98
CA ARG A 245 10.14 6.16 13.05
C ARG A 245 10.39 4.69 12.72
N GLY A 246 11.62 4.20 12.84
CA GLY A 246 11.94 2.78 12.61
C GLY A 246 11.65 2.31 11.18
N CYS A 247 11.83 3.17 10.18
CA CYS A 247 11.51 2.88 8.78
C CYS A 247 12.70 2.37 7.96
N GLY A 248 13.86 2.15 8.59
CA GLY A 248 15.07 1.71 7.90
C GLY A 248 15.71 2.80 7.05
N VAL A 249 15.46 4.07 7.39
CA VAL A 249 16.01 5.23 6.67
C VAL A 249 17.48 5.43 7.05
N SER A 250 18.33 5.66 6.06
CA SER A 250 19.74 6.04 6.24
C SER A 250 19.95 7.54 5.98
N ASP A 251 21.20 7.98 5.96
CA ASP A 251 21.56 9.32 5.49
C ASP A 251 21.17 9.57 4.03
N GLU A 252 21.14 8.55 3.17
CA GLU A 252 20.73 8.68 1.77
C GLU A 252 19.23 8.99 1.64
N GLY A 253 18.37 8.22 2.32
CA GLY A 253 16.94 8.49 2.34
C GLY A 253 16.63 9.83 3.00
N CYS A 254 17.38 10.19 4.04
CA CYS A 254 17.27 11.50 4.68
C CYS A 254 17.60 12.66 3.72
N ALA A 255 18.63 12.50 2.89
CA ALA A 255 19.00 13.48 1.87
C ALA A 255 17.92 13.63 0.78
N ALA A 256 17.31 12.52 0.35
CA ALA A 256 16.18 12.55 -0.59
C ALA A 256 14.99 13.34 -0.01
N LEU A 257 14.61 13.05 1.23
CA LEU A 257 13.54 13.77 1.92
C LEU A 257 13.87 15.26 2.10
N THR A 258 15.11 15.57 2.47
CA THR A 258 15.63 16.94 2.63
C THR A 258 15.45 17.77 1.36
N SER A 259 15.78 17.21 0.19
CA SER A 259 15.68 17.90 -1.10
C SER A 259 14.26 18.41 -1.32
N VAL A 260 13.27 17.56 -1.05
CA VAL A 260 11.86 17.88 -1.26
C VAL A 260 11.34 18.87 -0.23
N LEU A 261 11.65 18.68 1.04
CA LEU A 261 11.24 19.61 2.10
C LEU A 261 11.79 21.03 1.88
N ARG A 262 12.93 21.16 1.20
CA ARG A 262 13.47 22.48 0.83
C ARG A 262 12.69 23.13 -0.31
N SER A 263 12.24 22.33 -1.28
CA SER A 263 11.47 22.79 -2.45
C SER A 263 10.01 23.09 -2.12
N ASN A 264 9.42 22.38 -1.15
CA ASN A 264 8.04 22.54 -0.72
C ASN A 264 7.91 22.65 0.82
N PRO A 265 8.44 23.72 1.43
CA PRO A 265 8.62 23.82 2.88
C PRO A 265 7.34 24.12 3.69
N SER A 266 6.18 24.27 3.05
CA SER A 266 5.16 25.18 3.55
C SER A 266 4.10 24.58 4.51
N HIS A 267 3.99 23.26 4.61
CA HIS A 267 2.90 22.61 5.38
C HIS A 267 3.35 21.75 6.57
N LEU A 268 4.59 21.23 6.55
CA LEU A 268 5.05 20.28 7.56
C LEU A 268 5.30 20.96 8.91
N ARG A 269 4.69 20.42 9.97
CA ARG A 269 4.77 20.86 11.37
C ARG A 269 5.51 19.87 12.26
N GLU A 270 5.30 18.57 12.06
CA GLU A 270 6.00 17.51 12.79
C GLU A 270 6.76 16.60 11.83
N LEU A 271 8.04 16.37 12.12
CA LEU A 271 8.86 15.35 11.48
C LEU A 271 9.46 14.42 12.54
N ASN A 272 9.12 13.14 12.46
CA ASN A 272 9.69 12.11 13.32
C ASN A 272 10.46 11.07 12.50
N LEU A 273 11.78 11.10 12.62
CA LEU A 273 12.71 10.16 11.97
C LEU A 273 13.47 9.30 13.00
N SER A 274 12.96 9.21 14.23
CA SER A 274 13.58 8.41 15.31
C SER A 274 13.80 6.95 14.91
N GLU A 275 14.76 6.27 15.52
CA GLU A 275 15.07 4.84 15.27
C GLU A 275 15.45 4.54 13.81
N ASN A 276 16.11 5.48 13.15
CA ASN A 276 16.68 5.32 11.81
C ASN A 276 18.18 5.64 11.84
N LYS A 277 18.97 5.11 10.92
CA LYS A 277 20.43 5.29 10.90
C LYS A 277 20.84 6.54 10.13
N LEU A 278 20.35 7.70 10.57
CA LEU A 278 20.58 8.98 9.89
C LEU A 278 22.03 9.45 9.99
N ARG A 279 22.69 9.19 11.13
CA ARG A 279 24.05 9.68 11.45
C ARG A 279 24.13 11.22 11.36
N ASP A 280 25.33 11.76 11.50
CA ASP A 280 25.56 13.21 11.39
C ASP A 280 25.32 13.74 9.97
N SER A 281 25.57 12.95 8.93
CA SER A 281 25.33 13.31 7.52
C SER A 281 23.84 13.54 7.22
N GLY A 282 22.97 12.67 7.71
CA GLY A 282 21.52 12.83 7.57
C GLY A 282 21.01 14.07 8.32
N VAL A 283 21.51 14.32 9.54
CA VAL A 283 21.15 15.51 10.32
C VAL A 283 21.62 16.79 9.65
N LYS A 284 22.87 16.84 9.15
CA LYS A 284 23.38 17.99 8.39
C LYS A 284 22.53 18.30 7.17
N SER A 285 22.03 17.28 6.48
CA SER A 285 21.13 17.46 5.35
C SER A 285 19.84 18.16 5.80
N LEU A 286 19.19 17.65 6.85
CA LEU A 286 17.96 18.24 7.40
C LEU A 286 18.17 19.62 8.04
N SER A 287 19.35 19.91 8.59
CA SER A 287 19.68 21.26 9.07
C SER A 287 19.47 22.32 7.99
N ALA A 288 19.81 22.03 6.73
CA ALA A 288 19.58 22.96 5.63
C ALA A 288 18.09 23.21 5.32
N VAL A 289 17.16 22.36 5.81
CA VAL A 289 15.71 22.64 5.78
C VAL A 289 15.35 23.65 6.87
N LEU A 290 15.93 23.53 8.07
CA LEU A 290 15.67 24.46 9.18
C LEU A 290 16.21 25.88 8.89
N GLU A 291 17.28 25.98 8.10
CA GLU A 291 17.83 27.25 7.61
C GLU A 291 16.90 27.98 6.63
N ASN A 292 15.95 27.27 6.01
CA ASN A 292 15.02 27.88 5.06
C ASN A 292 14.00 28.76 5.83
N PRO A 293 13.89 30.08 5.52
CA PRO A 293 12.96 30.98 6.18
C PRO A 293 11.48 30.58 6.06
N LEU A 294 11.13 29.79 5.04
CA LEU A 294 9.78 29.28 4.82
C LEU A 294 9.48 27.99 5.60
N CYS A 295 10.48 27.42 6.27
CA CYS A 295 10.35 26.21 7.06
C CYS A 295 9.40 26.41 8.23
N LYS A 296 8.39 25.57 8.32
CA LYS A 296 7.29 25.68 9.27
C LYS A 296 7.29 24.61 10.36
N LEU A 297 8.36 23.83 10.45
CA LEU A 297 8.53 22.75 11.43
C LEU A 297 8.49 23.28 12.87
N GLU A 298 7.66 22.64 13.68
CA GLU A 298 7.47 22.93 15.11
C GLU A 298 8.01 21.81 15.99
N ILE A 299 7.99 20.56 15.49
CA ILE A 299 8.43 19.37 16.21
C ILE A 299 9.38 18.57 15.33
N LEU A 300 10.59 18.30 15.85
CA LEU A 300 11.59 17.48 15.19
C LEU A 300 12.12 16.40 16.15
N LYS A 301 12.00 15.13 15.75
CA LYS A 301 12.40 13.98 16.58
C LYS A 301 13.40 13.11 15.85
N PHE A 302 14.58 12.95 16.45
CA PHE A 302 15.66 12.08 16.02
C PHE A 302 16.14 11.16 17.14
N CYS A 303 15.24 10.56 17.92
CA CYS A 303 15.67 9.67 18.99
C CYS A 303 16.36 8.44 18.42
N TYR A 304 17.47 7.98 19.01
CA TYR A 304 18.20 6.79 18.55
C TYR A 304 18.56 6.83 17.04
N CYS A 305 19.22 7.90 16.60
CA CYS A 305 19.56 8.13 15.19
C CYS A 305 21.06 8.07 14.85
N ASP A 306 21.89 7.56 15.78
CA ASP A 306 23.36 7.53 15.69
C ASP A 306 23.99 8.92 15.52
N ILE A 307 23.41 9.95 16.15
CA ILE A 307 23.89 11.34 16.11
C ILE A 307 25.01 11.56 17.13
N SER A 308 26.03 12.33 16.74
CA SER A 308 27.16 12.74 17.58
C SER A 308 27.16 14.26 17.84
N ASP A 309 28.26 14.76 18.41
CA ASP A 309 28.49 16.20 18.60
C ASP A 309 28.47 16.98 17.28
N GLU A 310 28.87 16.35 16.17
CA GLU A 310 28.93 16.99 14.86
C GLU A 310 27.51 17.30 14.32
N GLY A 311 26.58 16.34 14.42
CA GLY A 311 25.18 16.57 14.07
C GLY A 311 24.51 17.62 14.97
N CYS A 312 24.86 17.66 16.26
CA CYS A 312 24.37 18.69 17.18
C CYS A 312 24.86 20.09 16.79
N ALA A 313 26.13 20.22 16.38
CA ALA A 313 26.68 21.49 15.91
C ALA A 313 25.96 21.97 14.65
N ALA A 314 25.65 21.06 13.71
CA ALA A 314 24.89 21.38 12.50
C ALA A 314 23.47 21.86 12.82
N LEU A 315 22.76 21.21 13.74
CA LEU A 315 21.43 21.65 14.20
C LEU A 315 21.50 23.01 14.89
N THR A 316 22.48 23.20 15.78
CA THR A 316 22.69 24.46 16.50
C THR A 316 22.93 25.60 15.52
N SER A 317 23.78 25.41 14.51
CA SER A 317 24.03 26.41 13.47
C SER A 317 22.74 26.79 12.73
N ALA A 318 21.96 25.81 12.31
CA ALA A 318 20.71 26.04 11.57
C ALA A 318 19.63 26.73 12.41
N LEU A 319 19.55 26.44 13.71
CA LEU A 319 18.60 27.06 14.62
C LEU A 319 18.94 28.52 14.96
N ARG A 320 20.21 28.92 14.81
CA ARG A 320 20.65 30.31 14.98
C ARG A 320 20.48 31.16 13.72
N SER A 321 20.62 30.55 12.54
CA SER A 321 20.61 31.29 11.27
C SER A 321 19.22 31.73 10.85
N ASN A 322 18.18 31.06 11.33
CA ASN A 322 16.78 31.38 11.02
C ASN A 322 15.99 31.39 12.34
N PRO A 323 15.14 32.41 12.62
CA PRO A 323 14.21 32.40 13.76
C PRO A 323 13.20 31.25 13.59
N SER A 324 13.64 30.05 13.94
CA SER A 324 12.92 28.82 13.63
C SER A 324 11.54 28.79 14.29
N HIS A 325 10.58 28.13 13.65
CA HIS A 325 9.29 27.81 14.26
C HIS A 325 9.39 26.65 15.25
N LEU A 326 10.59 26.08 15.43
CA LEU A 326 10.80 24.85 16.18
C LEU A 326 10.56 25.09 17.68
N ARG A 327 9.67 24.30 18.26
CA ARG A 327 9.29 24.33 19.67
C ARG A 327 9.74 23.08 20.41
N GLU A 328 9.83 21.94 19.73
CA GLU A 328 10.28 20.68 20.31
C GLU A 328 11.39 20.06 19.45
N LEU A 329 12.55 19.84 20.06
CA LEU A 329 13.64 19.07 19.49
C LEU A 329 13.95 17.89 20.42
N ASN A 330 13.85 16.67 19.93
CA ASN A 330 14.15 15.47 20.69
C ASN A 330 15.30 14.68 20.05
N LEU A 331 16.42 14.61 20.77
CA LEU A 331 17.65 13.92 20.41
C LEU A 331 17.96 12.77 21.41
N SER A 332 17.00 12.36 22.23
CA SER A 332 17.21 11.34 23.27
C SER A 332 17.73 10.03 22.69
N GLY A 333 18.64 9.36 23.40
CA GLY A 333 19.17 8.06 22.96
C GLY A 333 20.25 8.13 21.86
N ASN A 334 20.72 9.34 21.51
CA ASN A 334 21.90 9.52 20.67
C ASN A 334 23.19 9.57 21.50
N LYS A 335 24.34 9.38 20.84
CA LYS A 335 25.67 9.37 21.46
C LYS A 335 26.27 10.77 21.52
N ILE A 336 25.52 11.71 22.09
CA ILE A 336 25.91 13.12 22.19
C ILE A 336 26.91 13.28 23.34
N GLY A 337 28.07 13.86 23.04
CA GLY A 337 29.13 14.18 23.98
C GLY A 337 28.93 15.52 24.69
N VAL A 338 29.98 15.97 25.38
CA VAL A 338 29.94 17.23 26.14
C VAL A 338 29.88 18.44 25.20
N SER A 339 30.58 18.37 24.06
CA SER A 339 30.61 19.48 23.10
C SER A 339 29.26 19.69 22.44
N GLY A 340 28.57 18.61 22.06
CA GLY A 340 27.23 18.67 21.48
C GLY A 340 26.21 19.23 22.47
N ARG A 341 26.21 18.74 23.73
CA ARG A 341 25.36 19.31 24.79
C ARG A 341 25.61 20.80 25.01
N LYS A 342 26.88 21.22 25.06
CA LYS A 342 27.26 22.63 25.22
C LYS A 342 26.80 23.49 24.03
N SER A 343 26.87 22.96 22.81
CA SER A 343 26.41 23.67 21.61
C SER A 343 24.89 23.91 21.64
N LEU A 344 24.13 22.88 22.03
CA LEU A 344 22.67 22.97 22.13
C LEU A 344 22.22 23.89 23.27
N SER A 345 22.86 23.81 24.45
CA SER A 345 22.54 24.71 25.57
C SER A 345 22.87 26.18 25.25
N ALA A 346 23.84 26.42 24.38
CA ALA A 346 24.17 27.78 23.94
C ALA A 346 23.11 28.40 23.02
N LEU A 347 22.06 27.66 22.63
CA LEU A 347 20.89 28.21 21.95
C LEU A 347 20.02 29.03 22.91
N GLU A 348 20.00 28.74 24.20
CA GLU A 348 19.17 29.46 25.19
C GLU A 348 19.54 30.95 25.31
N ASN A 349 20.75 31.31 24.91
CA ASN A 349 21.24 32.69 24.90
C ASN A 349 20.98 33.42 23.57
N ASP A 350 20.35 32.76 22.59
CA ASP A 350 20.03 33.35 21.30
C ASP A 350 18.74 34.18 21.39
N GLU A 351 18.74 35.39 20.82
CA GLU A 351 17.60 36.31 20.86
C GLU A 351 16.35 35.72 20.17
N HIS A 352 16.54 34.76 19.26
CA HIS A 352 15.46 34.12 18.53
C HIS A 352 15.13 32.70 19.03
N TYR A 353 15.61 32.34 20.23
CA TYR A 353 15.33 31.05 20.85
C TYR A 353 13.82 30.86 21.14
N LYS A 354 13.22 29.82 20.53
CA LYS A 354 11.80 29.48 20.70
C LYS A 354 11.54 28.04 21.15
N LEU A 355 12.59 27.24 21.37
CA LEU A 355 12.45 25.86 21.83
C LEU A 355 11.84 25.85 23.23
N GLN A 356 10.69 25.21 23.36
CA GLN A 356 9.99 24.98 24.62
C GLN A 356 10.42 23.65 25.25
N ARG A 357 10.88 22.71 24.43
CA ARG A 357 11.34 21.39 24.86
C ARG A 357 12.56 20.98 24.05
N LEU A 358 13.66 20.74 24.76
CA LEU A 358 14.85 20.08 24.25
C LEU A 358 15.07 18.81 25.09
N ARG A 359 15.14 17.65 24.44
CA ARG A 359 15.28 16.34 25.12
C ARG A 359 16.43 15.52 24.58
#